data_AF-A0A953PIG0-F1
#
_entry.id   AF-A0A953PIG0-F1
#
_cell.length_a   1.000
_cell.length_b   1.000
_cell.length_c   1.000
_cell.angle_alpha   90.00
_cell.angle_beta   90.00
_cell.angle_gamma   90.00
#
_symmetry.space_group_name_H-M   'P 1'
#
loop_
_entity.id
_entity.type
_entity.pdbx_description
1 polymer ?
#
loop_
_entity_poly.entity_id
_entity_poly.type
_entity_poly.pdbx_seq_one_letter_code
_entity_poly.pdbx_strand_id
1 'polypeptide(L)'
;MLIPSIDLMGGKIVQLVQGERKALEFEDFDEWVARFSSYPLVQLIDLDAAMGNGNNRALVRGFAGRLPCQVGGGIRSLQAAEEMLATGAQRVILGSCLIRDGRPDAAFAEQVAHATGPDKLVFAIDSKGGRVAIRGWRELTPTTPLEMITALESWCTAFLYTHIDTEGLMKGIPMNVVQQLRSATKKQLIAAGGIATNEQIDELDALRIDAVVGMAIYTGKIKLHNPARRPSLAVRKE
;
A
#
# COMPACT_ATOMS: atom_id res chain seq x y z
N MET A 1 -13.25 -0.77 -1.50
CA MET A 1 -13.34 -1.93 -0.59
C MET A 1 -12.31 -1.79 0.51
N LEU A 2 -12.55 -2.44 1.65
CA LEU A 2 -11.57 -2.55 2.73
C LEU A 2 -10.45 -3.53 2.36
N ILE A 3 -9.21 -3.11 2.56
CA ILE A 3 -7.98 -3.90 2.44
C ILE A 3 -7.29 -3.88 3.81
N PRO A 4 -7.31 -4.98 4.58
CA PRO A 4 -6.55 -5.03 5.83
C PRO A 4 -5.04 -4.99 5.54
N SER A 5 -4.27 -4.33 6.42
CA SER A 5 -2.81 -4.34 6.33
C SER A 5 -2.13 -5.16 7.43
N ILE A 6 -0.99 -5.74 7.09
CA ILE A 6 -0.01 -6.36 7.99
C ILE A 6 1.31 -5.62 7.78
N ASP A 7 1.87 -5.06 8.85
CA ASP A 7 3.21 -4.51 8.83
C ASP A 7 4.15 -5.42 9.62
N LEU A 8 5.32 -5.74 9.06
CA LEU A 8 6.32 -6.63 9.66
C LEU A 8 7.55 -5.84 10.11
N MET A 9 7.96 -6.06 11.35
CA MET A 9 9.17 -5.48 11.94
C MET A 9 9.73 -6.42 13.01
N GLY A 10 11.04 -6.66 12.98
CA GLY A 10 11.74 -7.50 13.94
C GLY A 10 11.20 -8.93 14.01
N GLY A 11 10.72 -9.47 12.88
CA GLY A 11 10.10 -10.79 12.84
C GLY A 11 8.71 -10.87 13.46
N LYS A 12 8.03 -9.74 13.70
CA LYS A 12 6.69 -9.67 14.30
C LYS A 12 5.74 -8.88 13.42
N ILE A 13 4.44 -9.09 13.61
CA ILE A 13 3.42 -8.15 13.12
C ILE A 13 3.39 -6.96 14.07
N VAL A 14 3.45 -5.75 13.54
CA VAL A 14 3.43 -4.52 14.35
C VAL A 14 2.36 -3.55 13.86
N GLN A 15 2.02 -2.59 14.72
CA GLN A 15 1.37 -1.36 14.30
C GLN A 15 2.17 -0.18 14.83
N LEU A 16 2.48 0.77 13.95
CA LEU A 16 3.23 1.98 14.28
C LEU A 16 2.31 3.19 14.30
N VAL A 17 2.59 4.14 15.18
CA VAL A 17 2.06 5.50 15.09
C VAL A 17 3.07 6.35 14.32
N GLN A 18 2.61 6.98 13.23
CA GLN A 18 3.42 7.83 12.34
C GLN A 18 4.70 7.15 11.81
N GLY A 19 4.70 5.82 11.68
CA GLY A 19 5.84 5.08 11.13
C GLY A 19 7.05 4.95 12.06
N GLU A 20 6.95 5.42 13.31
CA GLU A 20 8.09 5.46 14.25
C GLU A 20 7.80 4.73 15.56
N ARG A 21 6.69 5.08 16.23
CA ARG A 21 6.41 4.55 17.57
C ARG A 21 5.62 3.26 17.48
N LYS A 22 6.25 2.13 17.81
CA LYS A 22 5.58 0.84 17.95
C LYS A 22 4.50 0.92 19.04
N ALA A 23 3.26 0.64 18.65
CA ALA A 23 2.08 0.70 19.52
C ALA A 23 1.58 -0.71 19.89
N LEU A 24 1.63 -1.65 18.95
CA LEU A 24 1.18 -3.03 19.14
C LEU A 24 2.17 -3.98 18.47
N GLU A 25 2.28 -5.20 19.00
CA GLU A 25 3.05 -6.30 18.39
C GLU A 25 2.36 -7.65 18.60
N PHE A 26 2.49 -8.55 17.63
CA PHE A 26 1.89 -9.88 17.62
C PHE A 26 2.82 -10.90 16.96
N GLU A 27 2.79 -12.14 17.47
CA GLU A 27 3.58 -13.27 16.97
C GLU A 27 2.72 -14.45 16.47
N ASP A 28 1.39 -14.39 16.68
CA ASP A 28 0.47 -15.42 16.20
C ASP A 28 0.10 -15.17 14.73
N PHE A 29 0.97 -15.59 13.81
CA PHE A 29 0.77 -15.38 12.38
C PHE A 29 -0.43 -16.14 11.81
N ASP A 30 -0.73 -17.33 12.35
CA ASP A 30 -1.85 -18.15 11.90
C ASP A 30 -3.19 -17.48 12.21
N GLU A 31 -3.32 -16.86 13.38
CA GLU A 31 -4.50 -16.07 13.73
C GLU A 31 -4.73 -14.95 12.72
N TRP A 32 -3.69 -14.19 12.36
CA TRP A 32 -3.82 -13.09 11.40
C TRP A 32 -4.11 -13.56 9.97
N VAL A 33 -3.56 -14.70 9.56
CA VAL A 33 -3.95 -15.34 8.30
C VAL A 33 -5.44 -15.70 8.32
N ALA A 34 -5.92 -16.35 9.38
CA ALA A 34 -7.33 -16.72 9.50
C ALA A 34 -8.24 -15.48 9.46
N ARG A 35 -7.89 -14.42 10.21
CA ARG A 35 -8.65 -13.16 10.27
C ARG A 35 -8.79 -12.47 8.92
N PHE A 36 -7.77 -12.54 8.06
CA PHE A 36 -7.77 -11.86 6.76
C PHE A 36 -8.09 -12.78 5.57
N SER A 37 -8.31 -14.08 5.80
CA SER A 37 -8.53 -15.09 4.75
C SER A 37 -9.75 -14.85 3.85
N SER A 38 -10.79 -14.16 4.34
CA SER A 38 -11.98 -13.81 3.56
C SER A 38 -11.80 -12.57 2.69
N TYR A 39 -10.71 -11.83 2.86
CA TYR A 39 -10.47 -10.61 2.10
C TYR A 39 -9.85 -10.92 0.74
N PRO A 40 -10.32 -10.29 -0.34
CA PRO A 40 -9.82 -10.54 -1.69
C PRO A 40 -8.40 -10.02 -1.89
N LEU A 41 -7.91 -9.20 -0.95
CA LEU A 41 -6.60 -8.59 -0.98
C LEU A 41 -6.17 -8.20 0.43
N VAL A 42 -4.89 -8.40 0.74
CA VAL A 42 -4.24 -7.97 1.98
C VAL A 42 -3.00 -7.15 1.61
N GLN A 43 -2.79 -6.02 2.28
CA GLN A 43 -1.55 -5.27 2.16
C GLN A 43 -0.51 -5.80 3.15
N LEU A 44 0.69 -6.14 2.66
CA LEU A 44 1.77 -6.65 3.50
C LEU A 44 3.02 -5.80 3.31
N ILE A 45 3.53 -5.17 4.38
CA ILE A 45 4.69 -4.28 4.31
C ILE A 45 5.83 -4.82 5.17
N ASP A 46 6.99 -5.06 4.56
CA ASP A 46 8.24 -5.34 5.28
C ASP A 46 8.91 -4.01 5.68
N LEU A 47 8.67 -3.56 6.91
CA LEU A 47 9.18 -2.28 7.40
C LEU A 47 10.69 -2.32 7.63
N ASP A 48 11.26 -3.47 8.02
CA ASP A 48 12.71 -3.62 8.16
C ASP A 48 13.40 -3.41 6.82
N ALA A 49 12.90 -4.05 5.75
CA ALA A 49 13.42 -3.86 4.41
C ALA A 49 13.20 -2.43 3.89
N ALA A 50 12.05 -1.82 4.19
CA ALA A 50 11.75 -0.42 3.86
C ALA A 50 12.76 0.55 4.50
N MET A 51 13.13 0.31 5.75
CA MET A 51 14.08 1.13 6.51
C MET A 51 15.54 0.78 6.30
N GLY A 52 15.84 -0.36 5.65
CA GLY A 52 17.20 -0.83 5.40
C GLY A 52 17.83 -1.60 6.57
N ASN A 53 17.01 -2.13 7.48
CA ASN A 53 17.43 -2.81 8.71
C ASN A 53 17.20 -4.33 8.63
N GLY A 54 17.64 -4.96 7.54
CA GLY A 54 17.39 -6.39 7.30
C GLY A 54 16.11 -6.63 6.48
N ASN A 55 15.50 -7.80 6.64
CA ASN A 55 14.25 -8.18 5.96
C ASN A 55 13.52 -9.30 6.71
N ASN A 56 12.23 -9.45 6.41
CA ASN A 56 11.33 -10.47 6.92
C ASN A 56 10.92 -11.47 5.82
N ARG A 57 11.81 -11.81 4.87
CA ARG A 57 11.45 -12.54 3.64
C ARG A 57 10.76 -13.88 3.89
N ALA A 58 11.15 -14.60 4.94
CA ALA A 58 10.52 -15.87 5.32
C ALA A 58 9.05 -15.68 5.73
N LEU A 59 8.77 -14.68 6.57
CA LEU A 59 7.40 -14.32 6.97
C LEU A 59 6.59 -13.82 5.78
N VAL A 60 7.19 -12.97 4.94
CA VAL A 60 6.55 -12.48 3.72
C VAL A 60 6.07 -13.65 2.84
N ARG A 61 6.94 -14.64 2.61
CA ARG A 61 6.58 -15.86 1.86
C ARG A 61 5.47 -16.66 2.56
N GLY A 62 5.51 -16.75 3.88
CA GLY A 62 4.46 -17.42 4.67
C GLY A 62 3.08 -16.78 4.51
N PHE A 63 3.00 -15.45 4.55
CA PHE A 63 1.75 -14.73 4.32
C PHE A 63 1.32 -14.76 2.86
N ALA A 64 2.21 -14.40 1.93
CA ALA A 64 1.88 -14.31 0.51
C ALA A 64 1.52 -15.68 -0.12
N GLY A 65 2.01 -16.79 0.45
CA GLY A 65 1.60 -18.13 0.04
C GLY A 65 0.21 -18.56 0.53
N ARG A 66 -0.39 -17.83 1.48
CA ARG A 66 -1.66 -18.20 2.14
C ARG A 66 -2.76 -17.14 1.99
N LEU A 67 -2.39 -15.92 1.60
CA LEU A 67 -3.27 -14.78 1.43
C LEU A 67 -3.01 -14.09 0.08
N PRO A 68 -4.04 -13.48 -0.53
CA PRO A 68 -3.87 -12.66 -1.72
C PRO A 68 -3.17 -11.33 -1.35
N CYS A 69 -1.83 -11.33 -1.35
CA CYS A 69 -1.07 -10.17 -0.88
C CYS A 69 -0.65 -9.21 -2.02
N GLN A 70 -0.77 -7.91 -1.77
CA GLN A 70 0.13 -6.92 -2.37
C GLN A 70 1.25 -6.60 -1.39
N VAL A 71 2.51 -6.73 -1.82
CA VAL A 71 3.66 -6.71 -0.92
C VAL A 71 4.56 -5.51 -1.18
N GLY A 72 4.83 -4.72 -0.15
CA GLY A 72 5.76 -3.60 -0.16
C GLY A 72 6.90 -3.75 0.84
N GLY A 73 7.86 -2.84 0.75
CA GLY A 73 9.00 -2.77 1.66
C GLY A 73 10.33 -3.14 1.00
N GLY A 74 11.20 -2.13 0.85
CA GLY A 74 12.59 -2.34 0.42
C GLY A 74 12.82 -2.78 -1.04
N ILE A 75 11.79 -2.78 -1.88
CA ILE A 75 11.88 -3.17 -3.29
C ILE A 75 12.49 -2.02 -4.11
N ARG A 76 13.80 -2.09 -4.37
CA ARG A 76 14.60 -0.99 -4.97
C ARG A 76 15.17 -1.30 -6.35
N SER A 77 14.91 -2.48 -6.90
CA SER A 77 15.41 -2.92 -8.20
C SER A 77 14.40 -3.83 -8.89
N LEU A 78 14.55 -4.02 -10.20
CA LEU A 78 13.79 -5.00 -10.96
C LEU A 78 13.93 -6.41 -10.35
N GLN A 79 15.16 -6.84 -10.08
CA GLN A 79 15.42 -8.13 -9.44
C GLN A 79 14.67 -8.29 -8.10
N ALA A 80 14.66 -7.25 -7.25
CA ALA A 80 13.95 -7.31 -5.98
C ALA A 80 12.43 -7.42 -6.17
N ALA A 81 11.87 -6.82 -7.24
CA ALA A 81 10.47 -6.93 -7.60
C ALA A 81 10.12 -8.36 -8.06
N GLU A 82 10.94 -8.96 -8.93
CA GLU A 82 10.79 -10.34 -9.39
C GLU A 82 10.90 -11.34 -8.24
N GLU A 83 11.90 -11.19 -7.37
CA GLU A 83 12.07 -12.01 -6.17
C GLU A 83 10.86 -11.90 -5.23
N MET A 84 10.28 -10.70 -5.10
CA MET A 84 9.11 -10.49 -4.26
C MET A 84 7.87 -11.16 -4.86
N LEU A 85 7.64 -11.05 -6.17
CA LEU A 85 6.56 -11.78 -6.85
C LEU A 85 6.72 -13.30 -6.69
N ALA A 86 7.96 -13.81 -6.75
CA ALA A 86 8.27 -15.23 -6.54
C ALA A 86 7.97 -15.74 -5.11
N THR A 87 7.64 -14.87 -4.16
CA THR A 87 7.17 -15.28 -2.82
C THR A 87 5.70 -15.72 -2.80
N GLY A 88 4.96 -15.51 -3.89
CA GLY A 88 3.50 -15.72 -3.98
C GLY A 88 2.70 -14.40 -3.98
N ALA A 89 3.37 -13.26 -3.89
CA ALA A 89 2.72 -11.95 -3.97
C ALA A 89 1.97 -11.79 -5.29
N GLN A 90 0.71 -11.38 -5.24
CA GLN A 90 -0.07 -11.08 -6.44
C GLN A 90 0.43 -9.80 -7.11
N ARG A 91 0.85 -8.83 -6.29
CA ARG A 91 1.37 -7.53 -6.72
C ARG A 91 2.50 -7.08 -5.81
N VAL A 92 3.38 -6.25 -6.35
CA VAL A 92 4.45 -5.58 -5.59
C VAL A 92 4.20 -4.08 -5.52
N ILE A 93 4.54 -3.50 -4.38
CA ILE A 93 4.39 -2.08 -4.08
C ILE A 93 5.75 -1.42 -4.20
N LEU A 94 5.90 -0.54 -5.20
CA LEU A 94 7.10 0.24 -5.46
C LEU A 94 6.89 1.68 -5.00
N GLY A 95 7.84 2.25 -4.27
CA GLY A 95 7.74 3.61 -3.73
C GLY A 95 8.98 4.42 -4.06
N SER A 96 9.93 4.47 -3.12
CA SER A 96 11.14 5.32 -3.26
C SER A 96 11.96 5.10 -4.54
N CYS A 97 11.96 3.90 -5.11
CA CYS A 97 12.67 3.60 -6.37
C CYS A 97 12.03 4.22 -7.62
N LEU A 98 10.79 4.72 -7.51
CA LEU A 98 10.11 5.46 -8.56
C LEU A 98 10.45 6.96 -8.52
N ILE A 99 11.38 7.38 -7.65
CA ILE A 99 11.88 8.75 -7.59
C ILE A 99 13.39 8.74 -7.86
N ARG A 100 13.83 9.58 -8.78
CA ARG A 100 15.24 9.86 -9.07
C ARG A 100 15.45 11.37 -9.11
N ASP A 101 16.45 11.85 -8.39
CA ASP A 101 16.77 13.28 -8.27
C ASP A 101 15.55 14.15 -7.91
N GLY A 102 14.71 13.62 -7.01
CA GLY A 102 13.51 14.29 -6.52
C GLY A 102 12.33 14.34 -7.48
N ARG A 103 12.38 13.63 -8.62
CA ARG A 103 11.34 13.59 -9.67
C ARG A 103 10.88 12.15 -9.98
N PRO A 104 9.67 11.95 -10.53
CA PRO A 104 9.20 10.64 -10.95
C PRO A 104 10.12 9.99 -11.99
N ASP A 105 10.44 8.72 -11.79
CA ASP A 105 11.29 7.92 -12.66
C ASP A 105 10.46 7.03 -13.59
N ALA A 106 9.91 7.63 -14.64
CA ALA A 106 9.11 6.90 -15.63
C ALA A 106 9.89 5.82 -16.37
N ALA A 107 11.20 6.01 -16.59
CA ALA A 107 12.04 5.03 -17.28
C ALA A 107 12.22 3.76 -16.45
N PHE A 108 12.44 3.89 -15.13
CA PHE A 108 12.47 2.73 -14.25
C PHE A 108 11.09 2.06 -14.13
N ALA A 109 10.02 2.85 -14.03
CA ALA A 109 8.66 2.32 -13.98
C ALA A 109 8.32 1.50 -15.25
N GLU A 110 8.65 2.02 -16.43
CA GLU A 110 8.52 1.32 -17.72
C GLU A 110 9.32 0.02 -17.75
N GLN A 111 10.60 0.07 -17.35
CA GLN A 111 11.46 -1.10 -17.32
C GLN A 111 10.85 -2.22 -16.46
N VAL A 112 10.38 -1.90 -15.26
CA VAL A 112 9.80 -2.89 -14.36
C VAL A 112 8.46 -3.39 -14.88
N ALA A 113 7.62 -2.51 -15.45
CA ALA A 113 6.34 -2.89 -16.03
C ALA A 113 6.49 -3.85 -17.22
N HIS A 114 7.47 -3.63 -18.10
CA HIS A 114 7.76 -4.53 -19.21
C HIS A 114 8.23 -5.91 -18.75
N ALA A 115 9.03 -5.98 -17.68
CA ALA A 115 9.56 -7.25 -17.18
C ALA A 115 8.53 -8.06 -16.38
N THR A 116 7.70 -7.38 -15.57
CA THR A 116 6.83 -8.06 -14.58
C THR A 116 5.35 -8.10 -14.97
N GLY A 117 4.91 -7.16 -15.82
CA GLY A 117 3.52 -6.89 -16.14
C GLY A 117 2.96 -5.74 -15.28
N PRO A 118 2.34 -4.69 -15.87
CA PRO A 118 1.81 -3.56 -15.11
C PRO A 118 0.65 -3.94 -14.18
N ASP A 119 -0.06 -5.05 -14.47
CA ASP A 119 -1.09 -5.66 -13.61
C ASP A 119 -0.54 -6.09 -12.24
N LYS A 120 0.76 -6.36 -12.15
CA LYS A 120 1.46 -6.76 -10.93
C LYS A 120 2.04 -5.60 -10.12
N LEU A 121 1.90 -4.36 -10.60
CA LEU A 121 2.57 -3.20 -10.03
C LEU A 121 1.58 -2.24 -9.35
N VAL A 122 1.88 -1.92 -8.09
CA VAL A 122 1.24 -0.86 -7.32
C VAL A 122 2.29 0.19 -7.01
N PHE A 123 2.00 1.46 -7.30
CA PHE A 123 2.93 2.56 -7.03
C PHE A 123 2.50 3.31 -5.76
N ALA A 124 3.36 3.27 -4.74
CA ALA A 124 3.16 3.97 -3.48
C ALA A 124 3.52 5.45 -3.61
N ILE A 125 2.62 6.28 -3.08
CA ILE A 125 2.71 7.73 -2.99
C ILE A 125 2.49 8.09 -1.52
N ASP A 126 3.56 7.97 -0.75
CA ASP A 126 3.54 8.36 0.65
C ASP A 126 3.73 9.88 0.75
N SER A 127 2.75 10.59 1.29
CA SER A 127 2.69 12.05 1.24
C SER A 127 2.66 12.67 2.62
N LYS A 128 3.57 13.62 2.86
CA LYS A 128 3.67 14.43 4.07
C LYS A 128 3.74 15.90 3.67
N GLY A 129 2.84 16.73 4.22
CA GLY A 129 2.75 18.15 3.84
C GLY A 129 2.47 18.36 2.34
N GLY A 130 1.78 17.43 1.69
CA GLY A 130 1.46 17.49 0.25
C GLY A 130 2.63 17.16 -0.69
N ARG A 131 3.74 16.65 -0.16
CA ARG A 131 4.92 16.25 -0.92
C ARG A 131 5.22 14.77 -0.71
N VAL A 132 5.74 14.13 -1.76
CA VAL A 132 6.12 12.72 -1.72
C VAL A 132 7.35 12.55 -0.83
N ALA A 133 7.24 11.61 0.11
CA ALA A 133 8.30 11.22 1.03
C ALA A 133 8.90 9.87 0.61
N ILE A 134 10.22 9.74 0.71
CA ILE A 134 10.98 8.55 0.36
C ILE A 134 11.88 8.10 1.52
N ARG A 135 12.57 6.96 1.35
CA ARG A 135 13.49 6.35 2.33
C ARG A 135 12.85 6.12 3.71
N GLY A 136 11.68 5.49 3.72
CA GLY A 136 10.93 5.26 4.97
C GLY A 136 10.44 6.57 5.60
N TRP A 137 9.95 7.49 4.77
CA TRP A 137 9.38 8.80 5.15
C TRP A 137 10.38 9.82 5.73
N ARG A 138 11.68 9.55 5.63
CA ARG A 138 12.74 10.40 6.19
C ARG A 138 13.14 11.57 5.28
N GLU A 139 12.88 11.46 3.98
CA GLU A 139 13.32 12.44 2.98
C GLU A 139 12.11 12.94 2.18
N LEU A 140 11.86 14.25 2.19
CA LEU A 140 10.83 14.90 1.36
C LEU A 140 11.41 15.27 0.00
N THR A 141 10.61 15.04 -1.05
CA THR A 141 10.93 15.42 -2.42
C THR A 141 10.12 16.67 -2.81
N PRO A 142 10.52 17.41 -3.87
CA PRO A 142 9.68 18.49 -4.40
C PRO A 142 8.43 17.95 -5.12
N THR A 143 8.37 16.66 -5.44
CA THR A 143 7.29 16.05 -6.21
C THR A 143 5.99 15.96 -5.39
N THR A 144 4.88 16.32 -6.01
CA THR A 144 3.52 16.16 -5.48
C THR A 144 2.93 14.78 -5.82
N PRO A 145 1.92 14.32 -5.06
CA PRO A 145 1.14 13.14 -5.42
C PRO A 145 0.55 13.18 -6.84
N LEU A 146 0.09 14.36 -7.29
CA LEU A 146 -0.51 14.53 -8.61
C LEU A 146 0.51 14.36 -9.74
N GLU A 147 1.72 14.91 -9.56
CA GLU A 147 2.83 14.74 -10.51
C GLU A 147 3.26 13.27 -10.61
N MET A 148 3.34 12.55 -9.48
CA MET A 148 3.60 11.11 -9.47
C MET A 148 2.56 10.33 -10.28
N ILE A 149 1.27 10.57 -10.01
CA ILE A 149 0.18 9.89 -10.72
C ILE A 149 0.30 10.13 -12.23
N THR A 150 0.41 11.40 -12.62
CA THR A 150 0.43 11.80 -14.03
C THR A 150 1.61 11.19 -14.78
N ALA A 151 2.80 11.17 -14.16
CA ALA A 151 4.01 10.67 -14.80
C ALA A 151 4.05 9.14 -14.92
N LEU A 152 3.41 8.41 -14.00
CA LEU A 152 3.61 6.97 -13.84
C LEU A 152 2.39 6.12 -14.21
N GLU A 153 1.25 6.74 -14.53
CA GLU A 153 -0.04 6.05 -14.72
C GLU A 153 0.03 4.85 -15.68
N SER A 154 0.77 4.97 -16.78
CA SER A 154 0.84 3.92 -17.81
C SER A 154 1.43 2.60 -17.33
N TRP A 155 2.18 2.61 -16.22
CA TRP A 155 3.07 1.51 -15.84
C TRP A 155 2.62 0.73 -14.61
N CYS A 156 1.42 1.01 -14.08
CA CYS A 156 0.88 0.30 -12.92
C CYS A 156 -0.62 -0.03 -13.07
N THR A 157 -1.09 -0.94 -12.21
CA THR A 157 -2.53 -1.21 -12.07
C THR A 157 -3.20 -0.34 -11.03
N ALA A 158 -2.45 0.15 -10.04
CA ALA A 158 -2.98 0.94 -8.95
C ALA A 158 -1.95 1.90 -8.34
N PHE A 159 -2.47 2.97 -7.75
CA PHE A 159 -1.72 3.87 -6.87
C PHE A 159 -2.15 3.64 -5.42
N LEU A 160 -1.18 3.52 -4.52
CA LEU A 160 -1.39 3.53 -3.07
C LEU A 160 -0.98 4.90 -2.53
N TYR A 161 -1.96 5.73 -2.20
CA TYR A 161 -1.73 7.00 -1.54
C TYR A 161 -1.79 6.84 -0.02
N THR A 162 -0.72 7.17 0.68
CA THR A 162 -0.65 7.16 2.15
C THR A 162 -0.54 8.58 2.66
N HIS A 163 -1.50 9.04 3.47
CA HIS A 163 -1.41 10.34 4.12
C HIS A 163 -0.63 10.22 5.44
N ILE A 164 0.67 10.50 5.40
CA ILE A 164 1.59 10.33 6.54
C ILE A 164 1.16 11.21 7.73
N ASP A 165 0.65 12.42 7.48
CA ASP A 165 0.32 13.38 8.54
C ASP A 165 -0.76 12.85 9.52
N THR A 166 -1.61 11.91 9.09
CA THR A 166 -2.63 11.27 9.94
C THR A 166 -2.40 9.77 10.19
N GLU A 167 -1.28 9.23 9.72
CA GLU A 167 -0.96 7.80 9.78
C GLU A 167 -0.85 7.27 11.22
N GLY A 168 -1.55 6.17 11.51
CA GLY A 168 -1.67 5.61 12.85
C GLY A 168 -2.39 6.51 13.89
N LEU A 169 -2.82 7.73 13.54
CA LEU A 169 -3.52 8.64 14.46
C LEU A 169 -5.03 8.39 14.54
N MET A 170 -5.60 7.70 13.55
CA MET A 170 -7.04 7.42 13.44
C MET A 170 -7.92 8.69 13.55
N LYS A 171 -7.46 9.80 12.93
CA LYS A 171 -8.14 11.11 12.88
C LYS A 171 -8.90 11.37 11.59
N GLY A 172 -8.95 10.38 10.70
CA GLY A 172 -9.52 10.49 9.37
C GLY A 172 -8.50 10.84 8.29
N ILE A 173 -8.87 10.52 7.05
CA ILE A 173 -8.09 10.84 5.84
C ILE A 173 -8.64 12.14 5.21
N PRO A 174 -7.79 13.00 4.61
CA PRO A 174 -8.25 14.22 3.94
C PRO A 174 -9.03 13.88 2.66
N MET A 175 -10.36 13.79 2.77
CA MET A 175 -11.22 13.35 1.66
C MET A 175 -11.13 14.26 0.43
N ASN A 176 -10.92 15.56 0.63
CA ASN A 176 -10.72 16.52 -0.46
C ASN A 176 -9.47 16.20 -1.30
N VAL A 177 -8.36 15.82 -0.65
CA VAL A 177 -7.12 15.43 -1.34
C VAL A 177 -7.34 14.12 -2.09
N VAL A 178 -7.97 13.14 -1.43
CA VAL A 178 -8.24 11.83 -2.02
C VAL A 178 -9.15 11.92 -3.25
N GLN A 179 -10.18 12.78 -3.22
CA GLN A 179 -11.05 13.05 -4.37
C GLN A 179 -10.31 13.72 -5.54
N GLN A 180 -9.39 14.64 -5.26
CA GLN A 180 -8.54 15.23 -6.29
C GLN A 180 -7.67 14.18 -6.98
N LEU A 181 -7.02 13.31 -6.21
CA LEU A 181 -6.19 12.22 -6.76
C LEU A 181 -7.02 11.20 -7.54
N ARG A 182 -8.23 10.88 -7.05
CA ARG A 182 -9.16 9.99 -7.78
C ARG A 182 -9.51 10.55 -9.15
N SER A 183 -9.66 11.85 -9.26
CA SER A 183 -9.97 12.53 -10.53
C SER A 183 -8.78 12.56 -11.50
N ALA A 184 -7.56 12.37 -11.00
CA ALA A 184 -6.32 12.47 -11.79
C ALA A 184 -5.91 11.16 -12.48
N THR A 185 -6.55 10.04 -12.19
CA THR A 185 -6.19 8.73 -12.77
C THR A 185 -7.42 7.92 -13.13
N LYS A 186 -7.27 7.04 -14.11
CA LYS A 186 -8.20 5.95 -14.45
C LYS A 186 -7.81 4.63 -13.79
N LYS A 187 -6.60 4.50 -13.23
CA LYS A 187 -6.14 3.31 -12.50
C LYS A 187 -6.83 3.17 -11.14
N GLN A 188 -6.69 2.02 -10.49
CA GLN A 188 -7.26 1.87 -9.15
C GLN A 188 -6.54 2.80 -8.18
N LEU A 189 -7.29 3.52 -7.34
CA LEU A 189 -6.71 4.32 -6.26
C LEU A 189 -7.00 3.60 -4.95
N ILE A 190 -5.96 3.47 -4.14
CA ILE A 190 -5.98 2.91 -2.80
C ILE A 190 -5.56 4.03 -1.84
N ALA A 191 -6.34 4.26 -0.81
CA ALA A 191 -6.09 5.31 0.17
C ALA A 191 -5.76 4.69 1.54
N ALA A 192 -4.73 5.22 2.19
CA ALA A 192 -4.23 4.84 3.50
C ALA A 192 -3.87 6.11 4.31
N GLY A 193 -3.63 5.97 5.61
CA GLY A 193 -3.30 7.10 6.48
C GLY A 193 -4.51 7.67 7.18
N GLY A 194 -4.77 7.17 8.40
CA GLY A 194 -5.69 7.77 9.35
C GLY A 194 -7.16 7.37 9.24
N ILE A 195 -7.53 6.46 8.33
CA ILE A 195 -8.89 5.92 8.22
C ILE A 195 -9.29 5.26 9.54
N ALA A 196 -10.45 5.65 10.08
CA ALA A 196 -10.81 5.34 11.46
C ALA A 196 -12.24 4.83 11.66
N THR A 197 -13.11 4.96 10.66
CA THR A 197 -14.53 4.54 10.77
C THR A 197 -15.00 3.82 9.50
N ASN A 198 -16.10 3.07 9.63
CA ASN A 198 -16.73 2.38 8.50
C ASN A 198 -17.34 3.37 7.50
N GLU A 199 -17.87 4.50 7.97
CA GLU A 199 -18.43 5.53 7.11
C GLU A 199 -17.37 6.09 6.15
N GLN A 200 -16.13 6.28 6.60
CA GLN A 200 -15.04 6.69 5.72
C GLN A 200 -14.71 5.63 4.67
N ILE A 201 -14.80 4.35 5.02
CA ILE A 201 -14.61 3.25 4.08
C ILE A 201 -15.72 3.28 3.04
N ASP A 202 -16.97 3.47 3.44
CA ASP A 202 -18.13 3.53 2.55
C ASP A 202 -18.08 4.76 1.62
N GLU A 203 -17.65 5.92 2.14
CA GLU A 203 -17.42 7.13 1.34
C GLU A 203 -16.33 6.92 0.27
N LEU A 204 -15.20 6.31 0.66
CA LEU A 204 -14.16 5.91 -0.30
C LEU A 204 -14.71 4.89 -1.30
N ASP A 205 -15.57 3.97 -0.83
CA ASP A 205 -16.12 2.92 -1.68
C ASP A 205 -17.01 3.49 -2.79
N ALA A 206 -17.88 4.44 -2.42
CA ALA A 206 -18.74 5.18 -3.35
C ALA A 206 -17.94 5.93 -4.43
N LEU A 207 -16.73 6.37 -4.10
CA LEU A 207 -15.78 7.01 -5.03
C LEU A 207 -14.94 6.02 -5.83
N ARG A 208 -15.18 4.71 -5.67
CA ARG A 208 -14.37 3.61 -6.24
C ARG A 208 -12.91 3.65 -5.81
N ILE A 209 -12.68 4.06 -4.58
CA ILE A 209 -11.38 4.05 -3.92
C ILE A 209 -11.37 2.87 -2.96
N ASP A 210 -10.24 2.18 -2.86
CA ASP A 210 -10.06 1.14 -1.85
C ASP A 210 -9.39 1.73 -0.63
N ALA A 211 -9.75 1.22 0.54
CA ALA A 211 -9.28 1.72 1.83
C ALA A 211 -8.33 0.70 2.44
N VAL A 212 -7.05 1.03 2.57
CA VAL A 212 -6.13 0.24 3.39
C VAL A 212 -6.26 0.68 4.84
N VAL A 213 -6.50 -0.29 5.73
CA VAL A 213 -6.70 -0.03 7.16
C VAL A 213 -5.83 -0.98 7.98
N GLY A 214 -4.99 -0.40 8.84
CA GLY A 214 -4.19 -1.10 9.84
C GLY A 214 -4.73 -0.82 11.24
N MET A 215 -4.19 0.21 11.91
CA MET A 215 -4.39 0.50 13.34
C MET A 215 -5.83 0.38 13.85
N ALA A 216 -6.83 0.85 13.08
CA ALA A 216 -8.22 0.80 13.49
C ALA A 216 -8.78 -0.64 13.57
N ILE A 217 -8.29 -1.58 12.76
CA ILE A 217 -8.61 -3.01 12.88
C ILE A 217 -7.96 -3.60 14.13
N TYR A 218 -6.67 -3.33 14.32
CA TYR A 218 -5.90 -3.92 15.43
C TYR A 218 -6.35 -3.44 16.80
N THR A 219 -6.85 -2.21 16.90
CA THR A 219 -7.43 -1.64 18.13
C THR A 219 -8.92 -1.98 18.32
N GLY A 220 -9.53 -2.72 17.38
CA GLY A 220 -10.94 -3.13 17.43
C GLY A 220 -11.95 -2.03 17.13
N LYS A 221 -11.49 -0.82 16.72
CA LYS A 221 -12.35 0.30 16.35
C LYS A 221 -13.16 0.01 15.07
N ILE A 222 -12.52 -0.65 14.11
CA ILE A 222 -13.16 -1.24 12.94
C ILE A 222 -13.14 -2.75 13.13
N LYS A 223 -14.32 -3.35 13.16
CA LYS A 223 -14.43 -4.82 13.18
C LYS A 223 -14.35 -5.33 11.76
N LEU A 224 -13.67 -6.45 11.56
CA LEU A 224 -13.65 -7.11 10.26
C LEU A 224 -15.03 -7.72 9.98
N HIS A 225 -15.49 -7.59 8.75
CA HIS A 225 -16.72 -8.22 8.25
C HIS A 225 -16.37 -9.04 7.01
N ASN A 226 -17.28 -9.87 6.52
CA ASN A 226 -17.09 -10.49 5.22
C ASN A 226 -17.20 -9.40 4.13
N PRO A 227 -16.17 -9.13 3.32
CA PRO A 227 -16.22 -8.00 2.38
C PRO A 227 -17.26 -8.27 1.29
N ALA A 228 -18.09 -7.27 1.01
CA ALA A 228 -18.96 -7.29 -0.17
C ALA A 228 -18.08 -7.29 -1.43
N ARG A 229 -18.27 -8.26 -2.33
CA ARG A 229 -17.53 -8.32 -3.60
C ARG A 229 -17.97 -7.17 -4.51
N ARG A 230 -17.04 -6.34 -4.96
CA ARG A 230 -17.28 -5.45 -6.12
C ARG A 230 -17.19 -6.26 -7.43
N PRO A 231 -18.03 -5.98 -8.44
CA PRO A 231 -17.81 -6.50 -9.79
C PRO A 231 -16.45 -6.00 -10.33
N SER A 232 -15.70 -6.88 -10.99
CA SER A 232 -14.40 -6.52 -11.58
C SER A 232 -14.55 -5.41 -12.62
N LEU A 233 -13.57 -4.51 -12.71
CA LEU A 233 -13.35 -3.62 -13.86
C LEU A 233 -12.89 -4.45 -15.07
N ALA A 234 -13.75 -5.35 -15.57
CA ALA A 234 -13.49 -6.00 -16.84
C ALA A 234 -13.48 -4.92 -17.93
N VAL A 235 -12.38 -4.90 -18.68
CA VAL A 235 -12.11 -4.06 -19.85
C VAL A 235 -13.41 -3.86 -20.64
N ARG A 236 -13.91 -2.62 -20.69
CA ARG A 236 -14.82 -2.24 -21.77
C ARG A 236 -13.99 -2.35 -23.04
N LYS A 237 -14.11 -3.49 -23.72
CA LYS A 237 -13.81 -3.57 -25.15
C LYS A 237 -14.88 -2.72 -25.82
N GLU A 238 -14.51 -1.49 -26.17
CA GLU A 238 -15.08 -0.84 -27.35
C GLU A 238 -14.36 -1.38 -28.59
#